data_AF-A0A7X6DT41-F1
#
_entry.id   AF-A0A7X6DT41-F1
#
_cell.length_a   1.000
_cell.length_b   1.000
_cell.length_c   1.000
_cell.angle_alpha   90.00
_cell.angle_beta   90.00
_cell.angle_gamma   90.00
#
_symmetry.space_group_name_H-M   'P 1'
#
loop_
_entity.id
_entity.type
_entity.pdbx_description
1 polymer ?
#
loop_
_entity_poly.entity_id
_entity_poly.type
_entity_poly.pdbx_seq_one_letter_code
_entity_poly.pdbx_strand_id
1 'polypeptide(L)'
;MDIAAAKKKEGLWKELLEDPIVFGNSNFFSLLKTRGIPMAVGKDSEDPEANWAVVEASKVDLKIIEYTVAGKTIHDAVKDFSDSSIIINGAMFNPKGIDPPKTIGLLYDQGQRLSTSLDPQATPGTQEAKLLNVVRKRFTFGQTSPGRGIRSYKYGQNATLPFVEQIKTHVTGLFSFIRFGVKQTVNDDKDLNVFFDMQQDWRGIGIIGVAPESGYLLFYAREGGTYGRHTDDIQEALVNMGVRDAFLVDGGSSVALAVNGAVVVASDRHEDPNLIATVTNYLVFYPKQKAVHAK
;
A
#
# COMPACT_ATOMS: atom_id res chain seq x y z
N MET A 1 -7.68 -25.34 -6.55
CA MET A 1 -7.94 -23.93 -6.91
C MET A 1 -8.72 -23.96 -8.21
N ASP A 2 -9.90 -23.37 -8.26
CA ASP A 2 -10.80 -23.47 -9.42
C ASP A 2 -10.34 -22.52 -10.53
N ILE A 3 -9.85 -23.10 -11.63
CA ILE A 3 -9.33 -22.38 -12.80
C ILE A 3 -10.44 -21.52 -13.45
N ALA A 4 -11.70 -21.94 -13.37
CA ALA A 4 -12.82 -21.18 -13.92
C ALA A 4 -13.07 -19.89 -13.12
N ALA A 5 -12.98 -19.97 -11.79
CA ALA A 5 -13.12 -18.80 -10.92
C ALA A 5 -11.98 -17.79 -11.12
N ALA A 6 -10.73 -18.27 -11.26
CA ALA A 6 -9.57 -17.41 -11.55
C ALA A 6 -9.68 -16.71 -12.91
N LYS A 7 -10.08 -17.43 -13.97
CA LYS A 7 -10.30 -16.87 -15.31
C LYS A 7 -11.42 -15.83 -15.34
N LYS A 8 -12.50 -16.05 -14.59
CA LYS A 8 -13.59 -15.06 -14.45
C LYS A 8 -13.10 -13.77 -13.79
N LYS A 9 -12.24 -13.88 -12.77
CA LYS A 9 -11.62 -12.72 -12.11
C LYS A 9 -10.64 -12.00 -13.02
N GLU A 10 -9.80 -12.72 -13.77
CA GLU A 10 -8.89 -12.12 -14.76
C GLU A 10 -9.65 -11.33 -15.86
N GLY A 11 -10.78 -11.85 -16.34
CA GLY A 11 -11.66 -11.14 -17.27
C GLY A 11 -12.21 -9.84 -16.69
N LEU A 12 -12.58 -9.83 -15.40
CA LEU A 12 -13.07 -8.64 -14.71
C LEU A 12 -12.03 -7.52 -14.66
N TRP A 13 -10.76 -7.83 -14.39
CA TRP A 13 -9.69 -6.84 -14.42
C TRP A 13 -9.44 -6.31 -15.83
N LYS A 14 -9.48 -7.15 -16.86
CA LYS A 14 -9.32 -6.73 -18.26
C LYS A 14 -10.48 -5.85 -18.74
N GLU A 15 -11.71 -6.13 -18.32
CA GLU A 15 -12.87 -5.28 -18.62
C GLU A 15 -12.86 -3.94 -17.89
N LEU A 16 -12.17 -3.87 -16.75
CA LEU A 16 -11.89 -2.62 -16.04
C LEU A 16 -10.75 -1.82 -16.68
N LEU A 17 -9.93 -2.43 -17.53
CA LEU A 17 -8.67 -1.88 -18.04
C LEU A 17 -8.69 -1.80 -19.57
N GLU A 18 -9.27 -0.73 -20.11
CA GLU A 18 -9.01 -0.32 -21.50
C GLU A 18 -7.61 0.32 -21.64
N ASP A 19 -7.07 0.85 -20.54
CA ASP A 19 -5.78 1.52 -20.43
C ASP A 19 -4.83 0.81 -19.43
N PRO A 20 -3.50 0.99 -19.53
CA PRO A 20 -2.51 0.38 -18.63
C PRO A 20 -2.65 0.84 -17.18
N ILE A 21 -3.31 1.98 -16.96
CA ILE A 21 -3.73 2.49 -15.65
C ILE A 21 -5.17 2.94 -15.80
N VAL A 22 -6.05 2.45 -14.93
CA VAL A 22 -7.41 2.99 -14.82
C VAL A 22 -7.60 3.63 -13.47
N PHE A 23 -8.17 4.82 -13.50
CA PHE A 23 -8.45 5.64 -12.34
C PHE A 23 -9.96 5.88 -12.26
N GLY A 24 -10.51 5.75 -11.06
CA GLY A 24 -11.88 6.13 -10.77
C GLY A 24 -11.95 7.02 -9.53
N ASN A 25 -12.66 8.13 -9.67
CA ASN A 25 -13.06 9.03 -8.57
C ASN A 25 -14.54 8.83 -8.18
N SER A 26 -15.20 7.85 -8.77
CA SER A 26 -16.59 7.48 -8.49
C SER A 26 -16.65 6.26 -7.59
N ASN A 27 -17.70 6.17 -6.77
CA ASN A 27 -18.02 5.09 -5.84
C ASN A 27 -17.58 3.71 -6.35
N PHE A 28 -16.39 3.28 -5.92
CA PHE A 28 -15.75 2.02 -6.29
C PHE A 28 -16.72 0.85 -6.19
N PHE A 29 -17.53 0.84 -5.12
CA PHE A 29 -18.47 -0.21 -4.82
C PHE A 29 -19.71 -0.20 -5.72
N SER A 30 -20.15 0.97 -6.21
CA SER A 30 -21.18 1.03 -7.26
C SER A 30 -20.67 0.47 -8.58
N LEU A 31 -19.40 0.67 -8.92
CA LEU A 31 -18.78 0.01 -10.07
C LEU A 31 -18.75 -1.51 -9.87
N LEU A 32 -18.35 -1.99 -8.68
CA LEU A 32 -18.37 -3.43 -8.38
C LEU A 32 -19.79 -4.03 -8.49
N LYS A 33 -20.79 -3.31 -7.99
CA LYS A 33 -22.22 -3.71 -8.03
C LYS A 33 -22.75 -3.76 -9.46
N THR A 34 -22.47 -2.75 -10.29
CA THR A 34 -22.90 -2.72 -11.71
C THR A 34 -22.24 -3.83 -12.52
N ARG A 35 -21.05 -4.28 -12.11
CA ARG A 35 -20.33 -5.41 -12.70
C ARG A 35 -20.69 -6.77 -12.08
N GLY A 36 -21.67 -6.82 -11.18
CA GLY A 36 -22.19 -8.06 -10.58
C GLY A 36 -21.19 -8.75 -9.64
N ILE A 37 -20.22 -8.03 -9.09
CA ILE A 37 -19.29 -8.55 -8.09
C ILE A 37 -20.01 -8.57 -6.75
N PRO A 38 -20.12 -9.73 -6.07
CA PRO A 38 -20.75 -9.80 -4.75
C PRO A 38 -20.06 -8.88 -3.76
N MET A 39 -20.83 -8.22 -2.91
CA MET A 39 -20.35 -7.45 -1.76
C MET A 39 -20.96 -8.02 -0.49
N ALA A 40 -20.32 -7.79 0.65
CA ALA A 40 -20.87 -8.15 1.95
C ALA A 40 -22.30 -7.60 2.08
N VAL A 41 -23.21 -8.41 2.63
CA VAL A 41 -24.58 -7.98 2.95
C VAL A 41 -24.52 -7.17 4.23
N GLY A 42 -24.02 -5.95 4.12
CA GLY A 42 -23.80 -5.03 5.23
C GLY A 42 -23.64 -3.61 4.68
N LYS A 43 -24.73 -2.84 4.74
CA LYS A 43 -24.84 -1.42 4.33
C LYS A 43 -24.43 -1.15 2.87
N ASP A 44 -25.44 -1.15 1.99
CA ASP A 44 -25.46 -0.46 0.69
C ASP A 44 -25.27 1.08 0.87
N SER A 45 -24.14 1.52 1.42
CA SER A 45 -23.80 2.94 1.49
C SER A 45 -22.72 3.24 0.46
N GLU A 46 -23.01 4.25 -0.34
CA GLU A 46 -22.09 4.85 -1.27
C GLU A 46 -20.82 5.29 -0.51
N ASP A 47 -19.64 5.02 -1.07
CA ASP A 47 -18.40 5.67 -0.61
C ASP A 47 -17.98 6.66 -1.69
N PRO A 48 -18.65 7.83 -1.75
CA PRO A 48 -18.42 8.81 -2.81
C PRO A 48 -17.03 9.46 -2.72
N GLU A 49 -16.32 9.29 -1.60
CA GLU A 49 -15.03 9.91 -1.31
C GLU A 49 -13.84 8.97 -1.56
N ALA A 50 -14.11 7.70 -1.91
CA ALA A 50 -13.07 6.73 -2.21
C ALA A 50 -12.53 6.90 -3.64
N ASN A 51 -11.22 7.10 -3.74
CA ASN A 51 -10.48 7.10 -4.99
C ASN A 51 -9.73 5.78 -5.14
N TRP A 52 -9.67 5.27 -6.35
CA TRP A 52 -8.97 4.03 -6.64
C TRP A 52 -8.25 4.09 -7.98
N ALA A 53 -7.17 3.33 -8.06
CA ALA A 53 -6.43 3.13 -9.29
C ALA A 53 -6.02 1.67 -9.44
N VAL A 54 -5.97 1.18 -10.67
CA VAL A 54 -5.49 -0.16 -10.98
C VAL A 54 -4.38 -0.04 -12.01
N VAL A 55 -3.29 -0.79 -11.81
CA VAL A 55 -2.17 -0.85 -12.76
C VAL A 55 -1.68 -2.27 -12.92
N GLU A 56 -1.23 -2.62 -14.12
CA GLU A 56 -0.57 -3.89 -14.36
C GLU A 56 0.81 -3.90 -13.67
N ALA A 57 1.02 -4.82 -12.73
CA ALA A 57 2.27 -4.93 -11.96
C ALA A 57 3.48 -5.20 -12.88
N SER A 58 3.25 -5.80 -14.06
CA SER A 58 4.29 -6.06 -15.05
C SER A 58 4.78 -4.78 -15.74
N LYS A 59 3.96 -3.72 -15.76
CA LYS A 59 4.19 -2.46 -16.48
C LYS A 59 4.76 -1.35 -15.63
N VAL A 60 4.94 -1.58 -14.33
CA VAL A 60 5.50 -0.58 -13.42
C VAL A 60 6.72 -1.07 -12.66
N ASP A 61 7.59 -0.13 -12.32
CA ASP A 61 8.68 -0.31 -11.35
C ASP A 61 8.38 0.50 -10.08
N LEU A 62 8.62 -0.12 -8.93
CA LEU A 62 8.50 0.47 -7.61
C LEU A 62 9.82 1.14 -7.21
N LYS A 63 9.71 2.38 -6.74
CA LYS A 63 10.71 3.11 -5.99
C LYS A 63 10.15 3.44 -4.62
N ILE A 64 11.01 3.41 -3.61
CA ILE A 64 10.67 3.90 -2.28
C ILE A 64 11.47 5.16 -2.03
N ILE A 65 10.81 6.18 -1.49
CA ILE A 65 11.45 7.41 -1.06
C ILE A 65 11.27 7.55 0.44
N GLU A 66 12.32 7.97 1.15
CA GLU A 66 12.21 8.38 2.55
C GLU A 66 12.47 9.89 2.62
N TYR A 67 11.54 10.61 3.23
CA TYR A 67 11.71 11.99 3.64
C TYR A 67 12.11 12.02 5.11
N THR A 68 13.35 12.44 5.36
CA THR A 68 13.92 12.63 6.69
C THR A 68 13.75 14.06 7.21
N VAL A 69 12.95 14.88 6.53
CA VAL A 69 12.64 16.26 6.94
C VAL A 69 11.14 16.40 7.13
N ALA A 70 10.74 17.18 8.15
CA ALA A 70 9.33 17.44 8.41
C ALA A 70 8.70 18.29 7.29
N GLY A 71 7.38 18.18 7.12
CA GLY A 71 6.60 19.01 6.19
C GLY A 71 6.67 18.60 4.72
N LYS A 72 7.17 17.39 4.40
CA LYS A 72 7.15 16.87 3.02
C LYS A 72 5.80 16.27 2.66
N THR A 73 5.17 16.85 1.65
CA THR A 73 3.80 16.54 1.23
C THR A 73 3.77 15.62 0.00
N ILE A 74 2.56 15.19 -0.39
CA ILE A 74 2.38 14.44 -1.63
C ILE A 74 2.61 15.34 -2.85
N HIS A 75 2.34 16.64 -2.74
CA HIS A 75 2.60 17.62 -3.79
C HIS A 75 4.10 17.74 -4.07
N ASP A 76 4.94 17.72 -3.02
CA ASP A 76 6.39 17.66 -3.17
C ASP A 76 6.82 16.37 -3.88
N ALA A 77 6.29 15.22 -3.47
CA ALA A 77 6.59 13.95 -4.11
C ALA A 77 6.18 13.93 -5.59
N VAL A 78 5.01 14.47 -5.93
CA VAL A 78 4.56 14.60 -7.34
C VAL A 78 5.49 15.50 -8.14
N LYS A 79 5.96 16.60 -7.55
CA LYS A 79 6.92 17.50 -8.21
C LYS A 79 8.28 16.83 -8.44
N ASP A 80 8.78 16.12 -7.44
CA ASP A 80 10.08 15.44 -7.49
C ASP A 80 10.04 14.20 -8.42
N PHE A 81 8.85 13.62 -8.65
CA PHE A 81 8.63 12.39 -9.40
C PHE A 81 7.48 12.53 -10.42
N SER A 82 7.57 13.56 -11.27
CA SER A 82 6.48 13.99 -12.17
C SER A 82 6.12 13.00 -13.28
N ASP A 83 7.01 12.04 -13.60
CA ASP A 83 6.80 10.98 -14.59
C ASP A 83 6.26 9.67 -13.98
N SER A 84 5.90 9.69 -12.68
CA SER A 84 5.32 8.54 -12.01
C SER A 84 3.86 8.29 -12.41
N SER A 85 3.49 7.02 -12.43
CA SER A 85 2.12 6.55 -12.66
C SER A 85 1.28 6.68 -11.40
N ILE A 86 1.81 6.25 -10.26
CA ILE A 86 1.12 6.25 -8.97
C ILE A 86 2.10 6.68 -7.89
N ILE A 87 1.65 7.54 -6.98
CA ILE A 87 2.32 7.79 -5.69
C ILE A 87 1.31 7.56 -4.59
N ILE A 88 1.66 6.76 -3.59
CA ILE A 88 0.85 6.56 -2.39
C ILE A 88 1.76 6.70 -1.17
N ASN A 89 1.25 7.24 -0.07
CA ASN A 89 1.99 7.27 1.19
C ASN A 89 2.35 5.85 1.65
N GLY A 90 3.44 5.70 2.39
CA GLY A 90 4.01 4.40 2.73
C GLY A 90 3.79 3.96 4.17
N ALA A 91 4.83 3.40 4.79
CA ALA A 91 4.80 2.93 6.16
C ALA A 91 4.56 4.06 7.17
N MET A 92 4.05 3.68 8.34
CA MET A 92 3.89 4.57 9.49
C MET A 92 5.20 5.20 9.93
N PHE A 93 5.09 6.21 10.79
CA PHE A 93 6.20 6.83 11.49
C PHE A 93 5.95 6.87 13.00
N ASN A 94 7.00 7.08 13.78
CA ASN A 94 6.89 7.30 15.21
C ASN A 94 6.78 8.81 15.49
N PRO A 95 5.61 9.31 15.93
CA PRO A 95 5.41 10.74 16.18
C PRO A 95 6.02 11.25 17.49
N LYS A 96 6.43 10.37 18.42
CA LYS A 96 6.79 10.79 19.78
C LYS A 96 8.27 11.17 19.92
N GLY A 97 8.53 12.46 20.06
CA GLY A 97 9.76 13.01 20.65
C GLY A 97 11.02 12.87 19.80
N ILE A 98 10.87 12.61 18.50
CA ILE A 98 12.00 12.50 17.56
C ILE A 98 11.75 13.53 16.45
N ASP A 99 12.66 14.51 16.36
CA ASP A 99 12.76 15.44 15.24
C ASP A 99 14.12 15.18 14.55
N PRO A 100 14.13 14.76 13.28
CA PRO A 100 12.96 14.52 12.43
C PRO A 100 12.24 13.20 12.77
N PRO A 101 10.92 13.13 12.52
CA PRO A 101 10.17 11.89 12.66
C PRO A 101 10.74 10.75 11.84
N LYS A 102 10.57 9.53 12.36
CA LYS A 102 11.24 8.33 11.86
C LYS A 102 10.25 7.25 11.43
N THR A 103 10.45 6.68 10.25
CA THR A 103 9.64 5.58 9.70
C THR A 103 9.62 4.37 10.64
N ILE A 104 8.46 3.81 10.96
CA ILE A 104 8.33 2.51 11.62
C ILE A 104 8.32 1.43 10.53
N GLY A 105 9.50 0.96 10.15
CA GLY A 105 9.65 -0.02 9.09
C GLY A 105 11.07 -0.10 8.55
N LEU A 106 11.38 -1.19 7.87
CA LEU A 106 12.55 -1.30 7.03
C LEU A 106 12.17 -0.87 5.61
N LEU A 107 12.86 0.16 5.11
CA LEU A 107 12.71 0.64 3.73
C LEU A 107 13.97 0.30 2.97
N TYR A 108 13.82 -0.32 1.80
CA TYR A 108 14.91 -0.61 0.88
C TYR A 108 14.53 -0.14 -0.52
N ASP A 109 15.47 0.49 -1.23
CA ASP A 109 15.37 0.78 -2.67
C ASP A 109 16.62 0.27 -3.37
N GLN A 110 16.44 -0.53 -4.44
CA GLN A 110 17.56 -1.10 -5.20
C GLN A 110 18.61 -1.86 -4.38
N GLY A 111 18.19 -2.50 -3.28
CA GLY A 111 19.04 -3.24 -2.35
C GLY A 111 19.72 -2.36 -1.31
N GLN A 112 19.61 -1.04 -1.41
CA GLN A 112 20.11 -0.11 -0.42
C GLN A 112 19.04 0.14 0.64
N ARG A 113 19.45 0.06 1.89
CA ARG A 113 18.59 0.41 3.01
C ARG A 113 18.43 1.94 3.07
N LEU A 114 17.20 2.41 3.06
CA LEU A 114 16.87 3.82 3.25
C LEU A 114 16.62 4.12 4.74
N SER A 115 15.75 3.33 5.38
CA SER A 115 15.24 3.71 6.70
C SER A 115 16.33 3.80 7.76
N THR A 116 16.45 4.98 8.35
CA THR A 116 17.42 5.33 9.39
C THR A 116 16.92 5.05 10.81
N SER A 117 15.70 4.53 10.91
CA SER A 117 14.90 4.54 12.14
C SER A 117 15.06 3.34 13.06
N LEU A 118 15.65 2.25 12.57
CA LEU A 118 15.81 0.99 13.30
C LEU A 118 17.24 0.48 13.18
N ASP A 119 18.12 0.79 14.12
CA ASP A 119 19.49 0.30 14.13
C ASP A 119 19.49 -1.25 14.04
N PRO A 120 20.07 -1.85 12.98
CA PRO A 120 20.14 -3.29 12.87
C PRO A 120 21.02 -3.94 13.97
N GLN A 121 21.82 -3.13 14.66
CA GLN A 121 22.67 -3.47 15.81
C GLN A 121 22.07 -3.02 17.15
N ALA A 122 20.79 -2.61 17.18
CA ALA A 122 20.13 -2.20 18.42
C ALA A 122 20.35 -3.24 19.53
N THR A 123 20.82 -2.78 20.69
CA THR A 123 21.19 -3.67 21.79
C THR A 123 20.01 -4.56 22.19
N PRO A 124 20.20 -5.90 22.30
CA PRO A 124 19.12 -6.81 22.70
C PRO A 124 18.40 -6.35 23.97
N GLY A 125 17.07 -6.38 23.95
CA GLY A 125 16.22 -5.97 25.09
C GLY A 125 15.75 -4.51 25.07
N THR A 126 16.37 -3.64 24.26
CA THR A 126 15.90 -2.25 24.05
C THR A 126 14.56 -2.19 23.32
N GLN A 127 13.84 -1.07 23.44
CA GLN A 127 12.59 -0.84 22.71
C GLN A 127 12.80 -0.89 21.19
N GLU A 128 13.92 -0.38 20.72
CA GLU A 128 14.31 -0.41 19.31
C GLU A 128 14.57 -1.84 18.82
N ALA A 129 15.31 -2.66 19.58
CA ALA A 129 15.50 -4.08 19.24
C ALA A 129 14.18 -4.88 19.26
N LYS A 130 13.25 -4.54 20.16
CA LYS A 130 11.90 -5.12 20.18
C LYS A 130 11.11 -4.73 18.94
N LEU A 131 11.14 -3.46 18.55
CA LEU A 131 10.46 -2.94 17.36
C LEU A 131 11.04 -3.53 16.07
N LEU A 132 12.37 -3.62 15.97
CA LEU A 132 13.06 -4.29 14.87
C LEU A 132 12.65 -5.76 14.75
N ASN A 133 12.53 -6.48 15.87
CA ASN A 133 12.06 -7.86 15.88
C ASN A 133 10.61 -8.02 15.44
N VAL A 134 9.74 -7.05 15.76
CA VAL A 134 8.35 -7.02 15.27
C VAL A 134 8.34 -6.78 13.76
N VAL A 135 9.01 -5.71 13.30
CA VAL A 135 9.07 -5.31 11.89
C VAL A 135 9.67 -6.41 11.00
N ARG A 136 10.66 -7.16 11.48
CA ARG A 136 11.24 -8.33 10.77
C ARG A 136 10.30 -9.53 10.67
N LYS A 137 9.24 -9.60 11.48
CA LYS A 137 8.24 -10.69 11.43
C LYS A 137 7.04 -10.33 10.56
N ARG A 138 6.88 -9.06 10.19
CA ARG A 138 5.81 -8.58 9.33
C ARG A 138 5.96 -9.09 7.91
N PHE A 139 4.82 -9.20 7.24
CA PHE A 139 4.81 -9.33 5.80
C PHE A 139 5.31 -8.03 5.17
N THR A 140 6.06 -8.21 4.09
CA THR A 140 6.72 -7.17 3.34
C THR A 140 6.00 -7.04 2.01
N PHE A 141 5.79 -5.80 1.60
CA PHE A 141 5.39 -5.47 0.24
C PHE A 141 6.63 -4.97 -0.50
N GLY A 142 6.83 -5.43 -1.73
CA GLY A 142 7.98 -4.99 -2.50
C GLY A 142 8.07 -5.57 -3.89
N GLN A 143 9.07 -5.11 -4.61
CA GLN A 143 9.46 -5.60 -5.92
C GLN A 143 10.69 -6.48 -5.80
N THR A 144 10.53 -7.71 -6.27
CA THR A 144 11.66 -8.60 -6.56
C THR A 144 12.40 -8.12 -7.81
N SER A 145 13.62 -8.60 -8.05
CA SER A 145 14.52 -8.20 -9.13
C SER A 145 13.80 -8.00 -10.48
N PRO A 146 14.33 -7.10 -11.35
CA PRO A 146 13.64 -6.72 -12.58
C PRO A 146 13.09 -7.93 -13.33
N GLY A 147 11.76 -7.99 -13.50
CA GLY A 147 11.07 -9.06 -14.23
C GLY A 147 10.28 -10.07 -13.39
N ARG A 148 10.41 -10.12 -12.05
CA ARG A 148 9.61 -11.04 -11.20
C ARG A 148 8.36 -10.44 -10.55
N GLY A 149 8.14 -9.13 -10.74
CA GLY A 149 6.92 -8.42 -10.38
C GLY A 149 6.85 -8.00 -8.90
N ILE A 150 5.87 -7.15 -8.60
CA ILE A 150 5.56 -6.64 -7.26
C ILE A 150 4.72 -7.69 -6.52
N ARG A 151 5.12 -8.03 -5.29
CA ARG A 151 4.56 -9.16 -4.52
C ARG A 151 4.61 -8.88 -3.02
N SER A 152 3.94 -9.76 -2.26
CA SER A 152 4.15 -9.88 -0.83
C SER A 152 5.01 -11.08 -0.43
N TYR A 153 5.78 -10.97 0.66
CA TYR A 153 6.57 -12.05 1.23
C TYR A 153 6.84 -11.82 2.72
N LYS A 154 7.24 -12.86 3.47
CA LYS A 154 7.56 -12.75 4.90
C LYS A 154 9.07 -12.61 5.07
N TYR A 155 9.50 -11.59 5.81
CA TYR A 155 10.91 -11.43 6.16
C TYR A 155 11.32 -12.51 7.18
N GLY A 156 12.45 -13.19 6.97
CA GLY A 156 13.10 -14.04 7.98
C GLY A 156 12.49 -15.41 8.34
N GLN A 157 11.33 -15.82 7.82
CA GLN A 157 10.85 -17.21 7.93
C GLN A 157 10.82 -17.84 6.54
N ASN A 158 11.83 -18.67 6.24
CA ASN A 158 12.02 -19.43 5.00
C ASN A 158 12.59 -18.70 3.77
N ALA A 159 12.98 -17.43 3.88
CA ALA A 159 13.95 -16.89 2.93
C ALA A 159 15.33 -17.37 3.39
N THR A 160 15.83 -18.46 2.81
CA THR A 160 17.28 -18.62 2.73
C THR A 160 17.83 -17.31 2.17
N LEU A 161 18.88 -16.75 2.79
CA LEU A 161 19.60 -15.53 2.36
C LEU A 161 19.61 -15.25 0.83
N PRO A 162 19.75 -16.24 -0.09
CA PRO A 162 19.60 -16.03 -1.54
C PRO A 162 18.28 -15.41 -2.05
N PHE A 163 17.17 -15.43 -1.28
CA PHE A 163 15.92 -14.78 -1.70
C PHE A 163 15.87 -13.29 -1.35
N VAL A 164 16.58 -12.87 -0.29
CA VAL A 164 16.70 -11.45 0.09
C VAL A 164 17.56 -10.70 -0.91
N GLU A 165 18.57 -11.35 -1.49
CA GLU A 165 19.37 -10.79 -2.61
C GLU A 165 18.55 -10.52 -3.88
N GLN A 166 17.39 -11.19 -4.03
CA GLN A 166 16.46 -10.97 -5.15
C GLN A 166 15.43 -9.88 -4.86
N ILE A 167 15.34 -9.37 -3.63
CA ILE A 167 14.37 -8.35 -3.26
C ILE A 167 15.11 -7.02 -3.17
N LYS A 168 14.95 -6.19 -4.21
CA LYS A 168 15.66 -4.92 -4.33
C LYS A 168 14.92 -3.78 -3.66
N THR A 169 13.61 -3.66 -3.86
CA THR A 169 12.86 -2.51 -3.35
C THR A 169 11.69 -2.97 -2.49
N HIS A 170 11.66 -2.60 -1.21
CA HIS A 170 10.65 -3.12 -0.30
C HIS A 170 10.41 -2.36 1.02
N VAL A 171 9.22 -2.58 1.58
CA VAL A 171 8.75 -2.00 2.85
C VAL A 171 8.13 -3.06 3.76
N THR A 172 8.57 -3.11 5.01
CA THR A 172 8.04 -4.01 6.06
C THR A 172 7.08 -3.32 7.05
N GLY A 173 6.96 -1.99 6.96
CA GLY A 173 6.16 -1.18 7.88
C GLY A 173 4.67 -1.06 7.55
N LEU A 174 4.19 -1.79 6.54
CA LEU A 174 2.78 -1.85 6.19
C LEU A 174 2.06 -2.93 7.03
N PHE A 175 0.76 -2.77 7.26
CA PHE A 175 -0.03 -3.76 8.00
C PHE A 175 -0.74 -4.70 7.05
N SER A 176 -0.81 -5.98 7.39
CA SER A 176 -1.48 -6.96 6.55
C SER A 176 -2.99 -6.85 6.71
N PHE A 177 -3.68 -6.54 5.62
CA PHE A 177 -5.13 -6.36 5.58
C PHE A 177 -5.84 -7.60 5.02
N ILE A 178 -5.27 -8.20 3.97
CA ILE A 178 -5.69 -9.49 3.41
C ILE A 178 -4.44 -10.32 3.20
N ARG A 179 -4.49 -11.62 3.51
CA ARG A 179 -3.39 -12.56 3.27
C ARG A 179 -3.89 -13.82 2.62
N PHE A 180 -3.31 -14.17 1.47
CA PHE A 180 -3.69 -15.37 0.73
C PHE A 180 -5.21 -15.51 0.48
N GLY A 181 -5.90 -14.40 0.26
CA GLY A 181 -7.35 -14.31 0.07
C GLY A 181 -8.17 -14.37 1.37
N VAL A 182 -7.51 -14.37 2.53
CA VAL A 182 -8.14 -14.42 3.85
C VAL A 182 -8.08 -13.03 4.50
N LYS A 183 -9.24 -12.51 4.92
CA LYS A 183 -9.34 -11.26 5.69
C LYS A 183 -8.54 -11.39 6.97
N GLN A 184 -7.69 -10.41 7.28
CA GLN A 184 -6.97 -10.39 8.55
C GLN A 184 -7.82 -9.70 9.60
N THR A 185 -7.86 -10.26 10.81
CA THR A 185 -8.51 -9.63 11.97
C THR A 185 -7.48 -9.18 13.00
N VAL A 186 -7.92 -8.38 13.97
CA VAL A 186 -7.09 -7.91 15.09
C VAL A 186 -6.47 -9.07 15.90
N ASN A 187 -7.11 -10.25 15.88
CA ASN A 187 -6.62 -11.45 16.55
C ASN A 187 -5.51 -12.17 15.75
N ASP A 188 -5.50 -12.01 14.43
CA ASP A 188 -4.56 -12.70 13.52
C ASP A 188 -3.24 -11.95 13.38
N ASP A 189 -3.28 -10.62 13.47
CA ASP A 189 -2.11 -9.76 13.48
C ASP A 189 -2.15 -8.86 14.71
N LYS A 190 -1.37 -9.19 15.73
CA LYS A 190 -1.33 -8.42 16.98
C LYS A 190 -0.93 -6.97 16.76
N ASP A 191 -0.30 -6.64 15.63
CA ASP A 191 0.05 -5.27 15.28
C ASP A 191 -1.17 -4.45 14.81
N LEU A 192 -2.27 -5.11 14.40
CA LEU A 192 -3.57 -4.46 14.18
C LEU A 192 -4.21 -4.00 15.49
N ASN A 193 -3.78 -4.51 16.66
CA ASN A 193 -4.22 -3.97 17.94
C ASN A 193 -3.78 -2.51 18.14
N VAL A 194 -2.72 -2.01 17.48
CA VAL A 194 -2.39 -0.58 17.58
C VAL A 194 -3.51 0.30 17.00
N PHE A 195 -4.36 -0.28 16.15
CA PHE A 195 -5.58 0.32 15.62
C PHE A 195 -6.83 -0.20 16.33
N PHE A 196 -6.78 -0.31 17.67
CA PHE A 196 -7.89 -0.74 18.52
C PHE A 196 -9.21 -0.17 17.98
N ASP A 197 -10.01 -1.09 17.44
CA ASP A 197 -11.20 -0.96 16.60
C ASP A 197 -11.03 -0.84 15.07
N MET A 198 -10.57 -1.95 14.44
CA MET A 198 -11.01 -2.29 13.07
C MET A 198 -12.53 -2.56 12.98
N GLN A 199 -13.25 -2.63 14.10
CA GLN A 199 -14.72 -2.71 14.13
C GLN A 199 -15.39 -1.32 14.06
N GLN A 200 -14.61 -0.26 13.92
CA GLN A 200 -15.12 1.10 13.77
C GLN A 200 -14.95 1.62 12.34
N ASP A 201 -15.66 2.71 12.08
CA ASP A 201 -15.64 3.49 10.85
C ASP A 201 -14.30 4.24 10.71
N TRP A 202 -13.44 3.80 9.79
CA TRP A 202 -12.14 4.44 9.56
C TRP A 202 -12.30 5.72 8.75
N ARG A 203 -11.77 6.82 9.29
CA ARG A 203 -11.91 8.14 8.67
C ARG A 203 -10.97 8.33 7.49
N GLY A 204 -9.69 7.99 7.60
CA GLY A 204 -8.74 8.00 6.48
C GLY A 204 -8.11 6.63 6.28
N ILE A 205 -8.18 6.08 5.07
CA ILE A 205 -7.64 4.76 4.76
C ILE A 205 -6.91 4.76 3.42
N GLY A 206 -5.72 4.15 3.40
CA GLY A 206 -4.96 3.86 2.18
C GLY A 206 -4.62 2.38 2.13
N ILE A 207 -4.83 1.74 0.98
CA ILE A 207 -4.61 0.31 0.75
C ILE A 207 -3.85 0.09 -0.56
N ILE A 208 -2.95 -0.89 -0.53
CA ILE A 208 -2.34 -1.50 -1.71
C ILE A 208 -2.75 -2.97 -1.78
N GLY A 209 -3.57 -3.32 -2.76
CA GLY A 209 -3.97 -4.67 -3.10
C GLY A 209 -3.07 -5.29 -4.16
N VAL A 210 -2.73 -6.56 -3.99
CA VAL A 210 -2.01 -7.40 -4.94
C VAL A 210 -2.95 -8.52 -5.39
N ALA A 211 -3.24 -8.56 -6.69
CA ALA A 211 -4.06 -9.59 -7.32
C ALA A 211 -3.16 -10.45 -8.24
N PRO A 212 -2.35 -11.36 -7.69
CA PRO A 212 -1.25 -12.00 -8.40
C PRO A 212 -1.69 -12.95 -9.51
N GLU A 213 -2.89 -13.53 -9.42
CA GLU A 213 -3.47 -14.35 -10.50
C GLU A 213 -3.77 -13.52 -11.74
N SER A 214 -4.16 -12.27 -11.54
CA SER A 214 -4.47 -11.33 -12.61
C SER A 214 -3.27 -10.45 -13.02
N GLY A 215 -2.23 -10.39 -12.20
CA GLY A 215 -1.04 -9.58 -12.46
C GLY A 215 -1.21 -8.08 -12.17
N TYR A 216 -2.25 -7.68 -11.43
CA TYR A 216 -2.58 -6.28 -11.14
C TYR A 216 -2.28 -5.86 -9.72
N LEU A 217 -2.02 -4.57 -9.57
CA LEU A 217 -2.05 -3.85 -8.30
C LEU A 217 -3.29 -2.98 -8.28
N LEU A 218 -3.91 -2.91 -7.11
CA LEU A 218 -5.01 -1.99 -6.82
C LEU A 218 -4.56 -1.02 -5.73
N PHE A 219 -4.83 0.25 -5.95
CA PHE A 219 -4.66 1.31 -4.97
C PHE A 219 -6.04 1.80 -4.59
N TYR A 220 -6.27 1.94 -3.30
CA TYR A 220 -7.50 2.52 -2.77
C TYR A 220 -7.09 3.54 -1.72
N ALA A 221 -7.60 4.76 -1.86
CA ALA A 221 -7.34 5.82 -0.91
C ALA A 221 -8.61 6.61 -0.67
N ARG A 222 -8.82 6.97 0.59
CA ARG A 222 -9.96 7.74 1.04
C ARG A 222 -9.50 8.70 2.13
N GLU A 223 -9.86 9.96 1.96
CA GLU A 223 -9.59 11.01 2.93
C GLU A 223 -10.50 10.89 4.17
N GLY A 224 -10.01 11.43 5.29
CA GLY A 224 -10.72 11.69 6.54
C GLY A 224 -12.08 12.40 6.40
N GLY A 225 -13.17 11.67 6.16
CA GLY A 225 -14.53 12.25 6.04
C GLY A 225 -15.44 12.08 7.27
N THR A 226 -16.66 12.65 7.18
CA THR A 226 -17.74 12.51 8.19
C THR A 226 -18.27 11.08 8.29
N TYR A 227 -18.16 10.33 7.20
CA TYR A 227 -18.52 8.92 7.11
C TYR A 227 -17.25 8.09 7.30
N GLY A 228 -17.32 6.96 7.98
CA GLY A 228 -16.28 5.93 7.82
C GLY A 228 -16.89 4.71 7.16
N ARG A 229 -16.03 3.83 6.68
CA ARG A 229 -16.45 2.51 6.20
C ARG A 229 -15.91 1.45 7.11
N HIS A 230 -16.72 0.43 7.34
CA HIS A 230 -16.29 -0.75 8.06
C HIS A 230 -15.23 -1.48 7.25
N THR A 231 -14.09 -1.79 7.87
CA THR A 231 -12.96 -2.41 7.15
C THR A 231 -13.32 -3.74 6.52
N ASP A 232 -14.26 -4.48 7.14
CA ASP A 232 -14.75 -5.77 6.64
C ASP A 232 -15.38 -5.68 5.25
N ASP A 233 -16.08 -4.58 4.93
CA ASP A 233 -16.72 -4.36 3.63
C ASP A 233 -15.65 -4.17 2.55
N ILE A 234 -14.62 -3.38 2.87
CA ILE A 234 -13.49 -3.14 1.99
C ILE A 234 -12.73 -4.45 1.77
N GLN A 235 -12.46 -5.22 2.84
CA GLN A 235 -11.79 -6.52 2.72
C GLN A 235 -12.61 -7.49 1.86
N GLU A 236 -13.92 -7.53 2.02
CA GLU A 236 -14.80 -8.40 1.22
C GLU A 236 -14.75 -8.05 -0.26
N ALA A 237 -14.91 -6.77 -0.59
CA ALA A 237 -14.85 -6.29 -1.97
C ALA A 237 -13.52 -6.67 -2.62
N LEU A 238 -12.40 -6.42 -1.93
CA LEU A 238 -11.07 -6.77 -2.42
C LEU A 238 -10.91 -8.29 -2.65
N VAL A 239 -11.32 -9.14 -1.70
CA VAL A 239 -11.26 -10.61 -1.86
C VAL A 239 -12.12 -11.07 -3.05
N ASN A 240 -13.31 -10.50 -3.22
CA ASN A 240 -14.23 -10.84 -4.30
C ASN A 240 -13.68 -10.42 -5.68
N MET A 241 -12.90 -9.34 -5.73
CA MET A 241 -12.13 -8.95 -6.92
C MET A 241 -10.91 -9.84 -7.18
N GLY A 242 -10.55 -10.74 -6.28
CA GLY A 242 -9.38 -11.59 -6.42
C GLY A 242 -8.09 -10.98 -5.90
N VAL A 243 -8.16 -9.94 -5.09
CA VAL A 243 -7.01 -9.47 -4.31
C VAL A 243 -6.62 -10.58 -3.33
N ARG A 244 -5.40 -11.08 -3.46
CA ARG A 244 -4.87 -12.16 -2.64
C ARG A 244 -4.18 -11.60 -1.40
N ASP A 245 -3.40 -10.54 -1.55
CA ASP A 245 -2.75 -9.87 -0.44
C ASP A 245 -3.09 -8.38 -0.50
N ALA A 246 -3.37 -7.76 0.64
CA ALA A 246 -3.59 -6.32 0.72
C ALA A 246 -2.89 -5.74 1.94
N PHE A 247 -2.42 -4.51 1.82
CA PHE A 247 -1.64 -3.81 2.81
C PHE A 247 -2.24 -2.46 3.13
N LEU A 248 -2.37 -2.13 4.41
CA LEU A 248 -2.66 -0.77 4.85
C LEU A 248 -1.36 0.04 4.88
N VAL A 249 -1.41 1.21 4.25
CA VAL A 249 -0.39 2.26 4.41
C VAL A 249 -0.72 3.11 5.64
N ASP A 250 0.12 4.09 5.96
CA ASP A 250 -0.15 5.02 7.06
C ASP A 250 -1.52 5.70 6.87
N GLY A 251 -2.38 5.61 7.89
CA GLY A 251 -3.79 5.97 7.81
C GLY A 251 -4.09 7.36 8.34
N GLY A 252 -5.39 7.65 8.51
CA GLY A 252 -5.86 8.91 9.07
C GLY A 252 -5.44 10.09 8.23
N SER A 253 -4.87 11.13 8.86
CA SER A 253 -4.47 12.35 8.16
C SER A 253 -3.20 12.20 7.29
N SER A 254 -2.55 11.04 7.28
CA SER A 254 -1.40 10.73 6.39
C SER A 254 -1.80 10.18 5.02
N VAL A 255 -3.09 9.93 4.77
CA VAL A 255 -3.51 9.27 3.55
C VAL A 255 -3.36 10.22 2.36
N ALA A 256 -2.62 9.77 1.36
CA ALA A 256 -2.49 10.46 0.09
C ALA A 256 -2.32 9.51 -1.07
N LEU A 257 -2.87 9.91 -2.22
CA LEU A 257 -2.76 9.23 -3.49
C LEU A 257 -2.60 10.25 -4.60
N ALA A 258 -1.64 10.02 -5.49
CA ALA A 258 -1.50 10.72 -6.76
C ALA A 258 -1.51 9.70 -7.90
N VAL A 259 -2.12 10.08 -9.02
CA VAL A 259 -2.23 9.28 -10.23
C VAL A 259 -1.83 10.13 -11.42
N ASN A 260 -0.89 9.65 -12.24
CA ASN A 260 -0.37 10.33 -13.43
C ASN A 260 0.02 11.80 -13.16
N GLY A 261 0.75 12.03 -12.06
CA GLY A 261 1.19 13.37 -11.66
C GLY A 261 0.10 14.28 -11.10
N ALA A 262 -1.14 13.82 -10.95
CA ALA A 262 -2.21 14.57 -10.29
C ALA A 262 -2.47 14.02 -8.89
N VAL A 263 -2.44 14.88 -7.87
CA VAL A 263 -2.86 14.51 -6.51
C VAL A 263 -4.39 14.37 -6.51
N VAL A 264 -4.87 13.19 -6.13
CA VAL A 264 -6.31 12.85 -6.11
C VAL A 264 -6.85 12.65 -4.70
N VAL A 265 -5.97 12.33 -3.74
CA VAL A 265 -6.27 12.31 -2.31
C VAL A 265 -5.09 12.95 -1.58
N ALA A 266 -5.38 13.90 -0.71
CA ALA A 266 -4.42 14.56 0.16
C ALA A 266 -5.12 14.94 1.47
N SER A 267 -4.94 14.13 2.51
CA SER A 267 -5.50 14.44 3.83
C SER A 267 -4.71 15.57 4.51
N ASP A 268 -5.20 16.10 5.65
CA ASP A 268 -4.67 17.30 6.34
C ASP A 268 -3.14 17.47 6.37
N ARG A 269 -2.38 16.37 6.56
CA ARG A 269 -0.91 16.40 6.65
C ARG A 269 -0.21 16.76 5.34
N HIS A 270 -0.93 16.73 4.22
CA HIS A 270 -0.43 17.05 2.90
C HIS A 270 -0.84 18.44 2.42
N GLU A 271 -1.81 19.07 3.09
CA GLU A 271 -2.39 20.36 2.73
C GLU A 271 -1.83 21.51 3.58
N ASP A 272 -1.51 21.27 4.86
CA ASP A 272 -0.90 22.28 5.73
C ASP A 272 0.58 21.97 6.03
N PRO A 273 1.53 22.70 5.43
CA PRO A 273 2.96 22.50 5.68
C PRO A 273 3.40 22.93 7.10
N ASN A 274 2.54 23.62 7.87
CA ASN A 274 2.83 24.03 9.25
C ASN A 274 2.43 22.97 10.28
N LEU A 275 1.58 22.00 9.90
CA LEU A 275 1.45 20.77 10.67
C LEU A 275 2.81 20.07 10.59
N ILE A 276 3.47 19.81 11.72
CA ILE A 276 4.75 19.06 11.82
C ILE A 276 4.49 17.58 11.50
N ALA A 277 3.89 17.31 10.36
CA ALA A 277 3.08 16.16 10.08
C ALA A 277 3.77 15.29 9.05
N THR A 278 4.32 14.18 9.50
CA THR A 278 5.38 13.54 8.73
C THR A 278 4.92 12.23 8.13
N VAL A 279 4.40 12.31 6.92
CA VAL A 279 4.57 11.18 6.01
C VAL A 279 6.05 11.07 5.70
N THR A 280 6.71 10.10 6.31
CA THR A 280 8.17 9.93 6.20
C THR A 280 8.57 9.19 4.94
N ASN A 281 7.62 8.59 4.21
CA ASN A 281 7.95 7.81 3.03
C ASN A 281 6.76 7.67 2.08
N TYR A 282 7.07 7.55 0.79
CA TYR A 282 6.10 7.24 -0.25
C TYR A 282 6.57 6.06 -1.09
N LEU A 283 5.59 5.35 -1.64
CA LEU A 283 5.76 4.29 -2.62
C LEU A 283 5.41 4.89 -3.98
N VAL A 284 6.40 4.95 -4.87
CA VAL A 284 6.29 5.58 -6.19
C VAL A 284 6.38 4.50 -7.25
N PHE A 285 5.38 4.41 -8.12
CA PHE A 285 5.31 3.44 -9.21
C PHE A 285 5.51 4.16 -10.53
N TYR A 286 6.59 3.82 -11.25
CA TYR A 286 6.92 4.37 -12.55
C TYR A 286 6.44 3.46 -13.66
N PRO A 287 6.01 3.99 -14.82
CA PRO A 287 5.89 3.18 -16.01
C PRO A 287 7.26 2.55 -16.32
N LYS A 288 7.30 1.24 -16.57
CA LYS A 288 8.48 0.63 -17.18
C LYS A 288 8.68 1.26 -18.53
N GLN A 289 9.79 1.97 -18.68
CA GLN A 289 10.23 2.39 -20.00
C GLN A 289 10.36 1.12 -20.85
N LYS A 290 9.66 1.06 -21.99
CA LYS A 290 9.89 0.00 -22.96
C LYS A 290 11.39 -0.02 -23.19
N ALA A 291 12.04 -1.18 -23.00
CA ALA A 291 13.41 -1.37 -23.44
C ALA A 291 13.44 -0.98 -24.91
N VAL A 292 13.94 0.22 -25.22
CA VAL A 292 14.23 0.62 -26.57
C VAL A 292 15.31 -0.36 -26.97
N HIS A 293 14.95 -1.36 -27.77
CA HIS A 293 15.90 -2.30 -28.32
C HIS A 293 17.02 -1.47 -28.94
N ALA A 294 18.18 -1.46 -28.28
CA ALA A 294 19.41 -1.00 -28.89
C ALA A 294 19.58 -1.85 -30.14
N LYS A 295 19.52 -1.18 -31.30
CA LYS A 295 19.87 -1.77 -32.59
C LYS A 295 21.34 -2.15 -32.61
#